data_AF-A0A7S3HLF8-F1
#
_entry.id   AF-A0A7S3HLF8-F1
#
_cell.length_a   1.000
_cell.length_b   1.000
_cell.length_c   1.000
_cell.angle_alpha   90.00
_cell.angle_beta   90.00
_cell.angle_gamma   90.00
#
_symmetry.space_group_name_H-M   'P 1'
#
loop_
_entity.id
_entity.type
_entity.pdbx_description
1 polymer ?
#
loop_
_entity_poly.entity_id
_entity_poly.type
_entity_poly.pdbx_seq_one_letter_code
_entity_poly.pdbx_strand_id
1 'polypeptide(L)'
;SDFLESSRAFSNKVAPEPFLTDLLHEPVSEKSKLSAAEDEVRLAGSTKSTSFRPALSPPVPVDRSLHRHHESNHHIQTLKAQEALREAVLTQRQCMRNRASATVEYDKQWGLHPSVNPTGCTGANSQEHFFDPQALSVVYNKVVSSDREARRLNKDLWKNGETYIGVEILYQFVIDLLGRGTFAAKIFRNKFDAEFERTRVVTPMQVYTALVVLVLCNTFFVGYTLYLGYNKRATWQFQFLWSCLAQAAMFLFVLETIECLWLHFVVPGMIYKEVRTAAETLYDTVRRLVLSAQHSLPSDQE
;
A
#
# COMPACT_ATOMS: atom_id res chain seq x y z
N SER A 1 30.39 -29.24 -14.59
CA SER A 1 29.84 -30.54 -15.06
C SER A 1 29.86 -31.59 -13.97
N ASP A 2 30.89 -31.62 -13.12
CA ASP A 2 31.15 -32.74 -12.21
C ASP A 2 30.29 -32.74 -10.93
N PHE A 3 29.59 -31.63 -10.64
CA PHE A 3 28.66 -31.54 -9.51
C PHE A 3 27.30 -32.22 -9.78
N LEU A 4 26.93 -32.40 -11.06
CA LEU A 4 25.68 -33.06 -11.46
C LEU A 4 25.80 -34.59 -11.55
N GLU A 5 27.01 -35.14 -11.64
CA GLU A 5 27.24 -36.59 -11.58
C GLU A 5 27.25 -37.14 -10.16
N SER A 6 27.72 -36.37 -9.17
CA SER A 6 27.71 -36.78 -7.76
C SER A 6 26.29 -36.89 -7.18
N SER A 7 25.35 -36.08 -7.69
CA SER A 7 23.94 -36.14 -7.25
C SER A 7 23.19 -37.36 -7.83
N ARG A 8 23.60 -37.88 -9.00
CA ARG A 8 23.01 -39.12 -9.56
C ARG A 8 23.49 -40.39 -8.86
N ALA A 9 24.69 -40.37 -8.28
CA ALA A 9 25.22 -41.53 -7.55
C ALA A 9 24.51 -41.75 -6.19
N PHE A 10 23.92 -40.71 -5.59
CA PHE A 10 23.17 -40.83 -4.32
C PHE A 10 21.71 -41.28 -4.51
N SER A 11 21.17 -41.18 -5.73
CA SER A 11 19.77 -41.54 -6.03
C SER A 11 19.55 -43.03 -6.36
N ASN A 12 20.62 -43.81 -6.61
CA ASN A 12 20.51 -45.19 -7.11
C ASN A 12 20.80 -46.28 -6.06
N LYS A 13 20.83 -45.93 -4.76
CA LYS A 13 21.12 -46.90 -3.68
C LYS A 13 20.09 -46.94 -2.55
N VAL A 14 18.87 -46.50 -2.80
CA VAL A 14 17.73 -46.71 -1.90
C VAL A 14 16.80 -47.72 -2.58
N ALA A 15 16.90 -48.97 -2.14
CA ALA A 15 15.93 -49.99 -2.51
C ALA A 15 14.52 -49.55 -2.05
N PRO A 16 13.46 -49.80 -2.83
CA PRO A 16 12.10 -49.52 -2.41
C PRO A 16 11.73 -50.48 -1.26
N GLU A 17 11.75 -49.98 -0.04
CA GLU A 17 11.14 -50.63 1.14
C GLU A 17 9.64 -50.88 0.86
N PRO A 18 9.13 -52.11 1.04
CA PRO A 18 7.74 -52.48 0.77
C PRO A 18 6.79 -52.06 1.92
N PHE A 19 6.94 -50.84 2.45
CA PHE A 19 6.24 -50.42 3.68
C PHE A 19 5.08 -49.44 3.46
N LEU A 20 4.74 -49.11 2.20
CA LEU A 20 3.72 -48.09 1.88
C LEU A 20 2.48 -48.60 1.14
N THR A 21 2.38 -49.91 0.87
CA THR A 21 1.19 -50.48 0.20
C THR A 21 0.07 -50.89 1.15
N ASP A 22 0.31 -51.03 2.46
CA ASP A 22 -0.72 -51.45 3.43
C ASP A 22 -1.50 -50.30 4.10
N LEU A 23 -1.19 -49.05 3.77
CA LEU A 23 -1.87 -47.87 4.33
C LEU A 23 -2.86 -47.19 3.37
N LEU A 24 -3.11 -47.78 2.21
CA LEU A 24 -4.05 -47.26 1.20
C LEU A 24 -5.33 -48.09 1.04
N HIS A 25 -5.60 -49.05 1.94
CA HIS A 25 -6.87 -49.77 1.97
C HIS A 25 -7.76 -49.26 3.11
N GLU A 26 -8.09 -47.96 3.07
CA GLU A 26 -9.17 -47.41 3.88
C GLU A 26 -10.52 -47.78 3.22
N PRO A 27 -11.50 -48.34 3.95
CA PRO A 27 -12.79 -48.69 3.38
C PRO A 27 -13.53 -47.44 2.89
N VAL A 28 -14.01 -47.49 1.65
CA VAL A 28 -14.74 -46.47 0.88
C VAL A 28 -16.08 -46.01 1.51
N SER A 29 -16.34 -46.35 2.77
CA SER A 29 -17.62 -46.10 3.45
C SER A 29 -17.74 -44.72 4.12
N GLU A 30 -16.64 -43.98 4.32
CA GLU A 30 -16.67 -42.71 5.06
C GLU A 30 -16.72 -41.43 4.20
N LYS A 31 -16.56 -41.53 2.87
CA LYS A 31 -16.70 -40.37 1.97
C LYS A 31 -18.15 -39.94 1.73
N SER A 32 -19.14 -40.79 2.03
CA SER A 32 -20.56 -40.41 1.94
C SER A 32 -21.06 -39.66 3.17
N LYS A 33 -20.38 -39.77 4.32
CA LYS A 33 -20.75 -39.03 5.54
C LYS A 33 -20.07 -37.66 5.64
N LEU A 34 -18.90 -37.49 5.03
CA LEU A 34 -18.21 -36.20 5.02
C LEU A 34 -18.86 -35.17 4.08
N SER A 35 -19.47 -35.62 2.96
CA SER A 35 -20.21 -34.74 2.05
C SER A 35 -21.53 -34.21 2.64
N ALA A 36 -22.12 -34.90 3.62
CA ALA A 36 -23.32 -34.42 4.31
C ALA A 36 -23.00 -33.43 5.44
N ALA A 37 -21.79 -33.47 5.99
CA ALA A 37 -21.35 -32.56 7.04
C ALA A 37 -20.85 -31.20 6.50
N GLU A 38 -20.33 -31.14 5.26
CA GLU A 38 -19.88 -29.87 4.67
C GLU A 38 -21.04 -28.94 4.24
N ASP A 39 -22.23 -29.47 3.96
CA ASP A 39 -23.42 -28.64 3.67
C ASP A 39 -24.12 -28.13 4.96
N GLU A 40 -23.95 -28.79 6.11
CA GLU A 40 -24.45 -28.28 7.40
C GLU A 40 -23.53 -27.17 7.98
N VAL A 41 -22.22 -27.23 7.72
CA VAL A 41 -21.27 -26.19 8.14
C VAL A 41 -21.41 -24.90 7.34
N ARG A 42 -21.97 -24.95 6.13
CA ARG A 42 -22.32 -23.73 5.36
C ARG A 42 -23.59 -23.03 5.81
N LEU A 43 -24.49 -23.70 6.54
CA LEU A 43 -25.67 -23.05 7.14
C LEU A 43 -25.50 -22.63 8.62
N ALA A 44 -24.52 -23.20 9.34
CA ALA A 44 -24.26 -22.84 10.74
C ALA A 44 -23.36 -21.61 10.93
N GLY A 45 -22.81 -21.04 9.85
CA GLY A 45 -22.00 -19.81 9.85
C GLY A 45 -22.78 -18.50 10.06
N SER A 46 -24.06 -18.56 10.45
CA SER A 46 -24.81 -17.43 10.98
C SER A 46 -24.73 -17.42 12.51
N THR A 47 -23.52 -17.41 13.06
CA THR A 47 -23.33 -17.06 14.46
C THR A 47 -23.71 -15.60 14.61
N LYS A 48 -24.90 -15.39 15.18
CA LYS A 48 -25.33 -14.11 15.75
C LYS A 48 -24.17 -13.59 16.59
N SER A 49 -23.44 -12.63 16.02
CA SER A 49 -22.53 -11.79 16.77
C SER A 49 -23.42 -11.02 17.75
N THR A 50 -23.63 -11.59 18.93
CA THR A 50 -24.22 -10.92 20.08
C THR A 50 -23.21 -9.88 20.52
N SER A 51 -23.14 -8.81 19.74
CA SER A 51 -22.48 -7.56 20.07
C SER A 51 -23.07 -7.15 21.40
N PHE A 52 -22.29 -7.34 22.46
CA PHE A 52 -22.53 -6.72 23.75
C PHE A 52 -22.47 -5.21 23.51
N ARG A 53 -23.62 -4.61 23.20
CA ARG A 53 -23.79 -3.17 23.11
C ARG A 53 -23.78 -2.69 24.55
N PRO A 54 -22.71 -2.00 25.02
CA PRO A 54 -22.86 -1.20 26.23
C PRO A 54 -24.06 -0.27 26.01
N ALA A 55 -24.93 -0.14 27.02
CA ALA A 55 -26.16 0.64 26.94
C ALA A 55 -25.87 1.98 26.26
N LEU A 56 -26.26 2.06 24.98
CA LEU A 56 -26.03 3.21 24.13
C LEU A 56 -26.84 4.32 24.77
N SER A 57 -26.17 5.40 25.18
CA SER A 57 -26.83 6.68 25.37
C SER A 57 -27.71 6.94 24.15
N PRO A 58 -28.96 7.41 24.35
CA PRO A 58 -29.86 7.68 23.24
C PRO A 58 -29.12 8.55 22.22
N PRO A 59 -29.16 8.20 20.92
CA PRO A 59 -28.44 8.91 19.90
C PRO A 59 -28.85 10.38 19.99
N VAL A 60 -27.91 11.23 20.40
CA VAL A 60 -28.08 12.67 20.34
C VAL A 60 -28.52 12.96 18.91
N PRO A 61 -29.67 13.63 18.68
CA PRO A 61 -30.15 13.92 17.34
C PRO A 61 -29.08 14.76 16.65
N VAL A 62 -28.25 14.11 15.85
CA VAL A 62 -27.24 14.75 15.04
C VAL A 62 -28.00 15.58 14.03
N ASP A 63 -27.85 16.89 14.13
CA ASP A 63 -28.51 17.85 13.28
C ASP A 63 -28.11 17.62 11.81
N ARG A 64 -28.96 16.90 11.08
CA ARG A 64 -28.76 16.55 9.66
C ARG A 64 -28.75 17.78 8.76
N SER A 65 -29.22 18.93 9.23
CA SER A 65 -29.21 20.17 8.46
C SER A 65 -27.79 20.74 8.32
N LEU A 66 -27.00 20.67 9.40
CA LEU A 66 -25.64 21.18 9.45
C LEU A 66 -24.68 20.38 8.56
N HIS A 67 -24.86 19.06 8.52
CA HIS A 67 -24.03 18.19 7.67
C HIS A 67 -24.29 18.45 6.17
N ARG A 68 -25.55 18.71 5.78
CA ARG A 68 -25.93 19.00 4.39
C ARG A 68 -25.36 20.34 3.89
N HIS A 69 -25.31 21.36 4.75
CA HIS A 69 -24.67 22.63 4.39
C HIS A 69 -23.15 22.52 4.23
N HIS A 70 -22.49 21.71 5.06
CA HIS A 70 -21.04 21.52 4.95
C HIS A 70 -20.64 20.81 3.64
N GLU A 71 -21.41 19.82 3.18
CA GLU A 71 -21.13 19.14 1.91
C GLU A 71 -21.33 20.06 0.69
N SER A 72 -22.37 20.91 0.73
CA SER A 72 -22.64 21.88 -0.35
C SER A 72 -21.50 22.89 -0.52
N ASN A 73 -21.04 23.49 0.58
CA ASN A 73 -19.95 24.48 0.54
C ASN A 73 -18.64 23.89 -0.02
N HIS A 74 -18.41 22.61 0.23
CA HIS A 74 -17.23 21.92 -0.26
C HIS A 74 -17.31 21.66 -1.76
N HIS A 75 -18.46 21.24 -2.29
CA HIS A 75 -18.61 21.04 -3.73
C HIS A 75 -18.31 22.34 -4.49
N ILE A 76 -18.80 23.47 -3.95
CA ILE A 76 -18.52 24.81 -4.50
C ILE A 76 -17.02 25.13 -4.46
N GLN A 77 -16.32 24.84 -3.36
CA GLN A 77 -14.87 25.06 -3.27
C GLN A 77 -14.10 24.21 -4.29
N THR A 78 -14.47 22.94 -4.48
CA THR A 78 -13.81 22.07 -5.47
C THR A 78 -14.03 22.56 -6.90
N LEU A 79 -15.22 23.08 -7.22
CA LEU A 79 -15.50 23.67 -8.53
C LEU A 79 -14.66 24.93 -8.75
N LYS A 80 -14.57 25.82 -7.75
CA LYS A 80 -13.73 27.01 -7.83
C LYS A 80 -12.25 26.68 -8.02
N ALA A 81 -11.74 25.68 -7.30
CA ALA A 81 -10.35 25.22 -7.45
C ALA A 81 -10.10 24.64 -8.86
N GLN A 82 -11.09 23.93 -9.43
CA GLN A 82 -11.02 23.40 -10.78
C GLN A 82 -11.00 24.52 -11.84
N GLU A 83 -11.87 25.52 -11.70
CA GLU A 83 -11.90 26.69 -12.58
C GLU A 83 -10.58 27.46 -12.51
N ALA A 84 -10.07 27.72 -11.31
CA ALA A 84 -8.78 28.38 -11.11
C ALA A 84 -7.63 27.60 -11.75
N LEU A 85 -7.61 26.26 -11.62
CA LEU A 85 -6.61 25.42 -12.26
C LEU A 85 -6.72 25.49 -13.80
N ARG A 86 -7.94 25.43 -14.33
CA ARG A 86 -8.19 25.54 -15.77
C ARG A 86 -7.68 26.87 -16.32
N GLU A 87 -7.99 27.97 -15.65
CA GLU A 87 -7.52 29.31 -16.01
C GLU A 87 -6.01 29.43 -15.93
N ALA A 88 -5.39 28.89 -14.87
CA ALA A 88 -3.94 28.89 -14.71
C ALA A 88 -3.24 28.12 -15.84
N VAL A 89 -3.74 26.95 -16.23
CA VAL A 89 -3.21 26.14 -17.34
C VAL A 89 -3.33 26.89 -18.67
N LEU A 90 -4.48 27.51 -18.94
CA LEU A 90 -4.68 28.30 -20.16
C LEU A 90 -3.78 29.55 -20.17
N THR A 91 -3.64 30.23 -19.04
CA THR A 91 -2.77 31.41 -18.90
C THR A 91 -1.31 31.03 -19.13
N GLN A 92 -0.83 29.96 -18.49
CA GLN A 92 0.53 29.45 -18.69
C GLN A 92 0.76 29.06 -20.14
N ARG A 93 -0.22 28.42 -20.79
CA ARG A 93 -0.16 28.06 -22.20
C ARG A 93 -0.03 29.28 -23.11
N GLN A 94 -0.73 30.38 -22.79
CA GLN A 94 -0.62 31.65 -23.52
C GLN A 94 0.77 32.28 -23.35
N CYS A 95 1.39 32.16 -22.17
CA CYS A 95 2.75 32.65 -21.94
C CYS A 95 3.83 31.87 -22.75
N MET A 96 3.55 30.64 -23.19
CA MET A 96 4.50 29.79 -23.91
C MET A 96 4.53 29.98 -25.44
N ARG A 97 3.90 31.05 -25.97
CA ARG A 97 3.54 31.25 -27.39
C ARG A 97 4.66 31.10 -28.45
N ASN A 98 5.94 31.01 -28.05
CA ASN A 98 7.09 31.04 -28.97
C ASN A 98 8.00 29.79 -28.96
N ARG A 99 7.63 28.68 -28.30
CA ARG A 99 8.47 27.45 -28.26
C ARG A 99 7.74 26.23 -28.79
N ALA A 100 7.72 26.08 -30.12
CA ALA A 100 6.97 25.05 -30.83
C ALA A 100 7.04 23.63 -30.22
N SER A 101 8.20 23.16 -29.77
CA SER A 101 8.34 21.82 -29.19
C SER A 101 7.79 21.69 -27.76
N ALA A 102 8.14 22.62 -26.86
CA ALA A 102 7.70 22.59 -25.46
C ALA A 102 6.19 22.77 -25.34
N THR A 103 5.63 23.57 -26.25
CA THR A 103 4.21 23.83 -26.33
C THR A 103 3.40 22.59 -26.72
N VAL A 104 3.88 21.81 -27.69
CA VAL A 104 3.22 20.56 -28.11
C VAL A 104 3.25 19.52 -26.99
N GLU A 105 4.37 19.39 -26.28
CA GLU A 105 4.47 18.47 -25.15
C GLU A 105 3.55 18.90 -24.00
N TYR A 106 3.46 20.20 -23.71
CA TYR A 106 2.53 20.73 -22.72
C TYR A 106 1.07 20.44 -23.11
N ASP A 107 0.70 20.70 -24.36
CA ASP A 107 -0.67 20.43 -24.85
C ASP A 107 -1.01 18.94 -24.73
N LYS A 108 -0.06 18.06 -25.07
CA LYS A 108 -0.21 16.62 -24.90
C LYS A 108 -0.36 16.21 -23.43
N GLN A 109 0.41 16.80 -22.52
CA GLN A 109 0.37 16.49 -21.09
C GLN A 109 -0.95 16.91 -20.43
N TRP A 110 -1.50 18.05 -20.83
CA TRP A 110 -2.74 18.59 -20.28
C TRP A 110 -4.00 18.18 -21.07
N GLY A 111 -3.84 17.47 -22.19
CA GLY A 111 -4.94 17.09 -23.08
C GLY A 111 -5.61 18.30 -23.74
N LEU A 112 -4.83 19.30 -24.13
CA LEU A 112 -5.32 20.49 -24.82
C LEU A 112 -5.36 20.23 -26.32
N HIS A 113 -6.53 20.46 -26.93
CA HIS A 113 -6.71 20.38 -28.37
C HIS A 113 -7.00 21.76 -28.95
N PRO A 114 -6.33 22.15 -30.06
CA PRO A 114 -6.66 23.38 -30.76
C PRO A 114 -8.06 23.25 -31.36
N SER A 115 -8.91 24.26 -31.14
CA SER A 115 -10.19 24.33 -31.84
C SER A 115 -9.95 24.54 -33.31
N VAL A 116 -10.23 23.52 -34.12
CA VAL A 116 -10.32 23.69 -35.57
C VAL A 116 -11.72 24.20 -35.84
N ASN A 117 -11.90 25.52 -35.86
CA ASN A 117 -13.16 26.10 -36.34
C ASN A 117 -13.35 25.65 -37.81
N PRO A 118 -14.33 24.79 -38.12
CA PRO A 118 -14.48 24.21 -39.46
C PRO A 118 -15.00 25.24 -40.46
N THR A 119 -15.57 26.34 -39.98
CA THR A 119 -15.97 27.50 -40.76
C THR A 119 -14.75 28.36 -41.00
N GLY A 120 -14.11 28.19 -42.17
CA GLY A 120 -12.90 28.88 -42.64
C GLY A 120 -12.98 30.41 -42.79
N CYS A 121 -13.77 31.09 -41.98
CA CYS A 121 -13.82 32.54 -41.87
C CYS A 121 -12.63 33.00 -41.04
N THR A 122 -11.52 33.28 -41.74
CA THR A 122 -10.30 33.91 -41.27
C THR A 122 -10.57 35.29 -40.67
N GLY A 123 -10.99 35.32 -39.41
CA GLY A 123 -11.08 36.53 -38.58
C GLY A 123 -10.17 36.39 -37.35
N ALA A 124 -8.99 37.00 -37.45
CA ALA A 124 -8.03 37.35 -36.39
C ALA A 124 -7.97 36.51 -35.07
N ASN A 125 -6.89 35.72 -34.99
CA ASN A 125 -5.99 35.50 -33.83
C ASN A 125 -6.46 34.84 -32.53
N SER A 126 -7.74 34.50 -32.34
CA SER A 126 -8.16 33.76 -31.15
C SER A 126 -8.22 32.26 -31.45
N GLN A 127 -7.08 31.56 -31.32
CA GLN A 127 -7.10 30.09 -31.26
C GLN A 127 -7.67 29.68 -29.91
N GLU A 128 -8.95 29.36 -29.86
CA GLU A 128 -9.55 28.74 -28.68
C GLU A 128 -8.98 27.33 -28.50
N HIS A 129 -8.56 27.01 -27.28
CA HIS A 129 -8.06 25.69 -26.92
C HIS A 129 -9.11 25.04 -26.00
N PHE A 130 -9.45 23.79 -26.29
CA PHE A 130 -10.41 23.03 -25.50
C PHE A 130 -9.69 21.89 -24.77
N PHE A 131 -10.11 21.61 -23.53
CA PHE A 131 -9.65 20.45 -22.79
C PHE A 131 -10.36 19.21 -23.29
N ASP A 132 -9.62 18.13 -23.49
CA ASP A 132 -10.17 16.79 -23.61
C ASP A 132 -11.03 16.47 -22.35
N PRO A 133 -12.31 16.13 -22.51
CA PRO A 133 -13.17 15.71 -21.40
C PRO A 133 -12.55 14.59 -20.55
N GLN A 134 -11.79 13.68 -21.18
CA GLN A 134 -11.14 12.58 -20.46
C GLN A 134 -10.00 13.10 -19.57
N ALA A 135 -9.10 13.92 -20.11
CA ALA A 135 -8.03 14.55 -19.33
C ALA A 135 -8.59 15.38 -18.16
N LEU A 136 -9.66 16.15 -18.42
CA LEU A 136 -10.32 16.95 -17.39
C LEU A 136 -10.88 16.08 -16.25
N SER A 137 -11.48 14.93 -16.57
CA SER A 137 -11.99 14.00 -15.56
C SER A 137 -10.86 13.41 -14.69
N VAL A 138 -9.69 13.14 -15.27
CA VAL A 138 -8.51 12.64 -14.54
C VAL A 138 -7.99 13.70 -13.59
N VAL A 139 -7.85 14.95 -14.05
CA VAL A 139 -7.44 16.09 -13.21
C VAL A 139 -8.45 16.31 -12.09
N TYR A 140 -9.75 16.30 -12.41
CA TYR A 140 -10.81 16.43 -11.43
C TYR A 140 -10.73 15.38 -10.33
N ASN A 141 -10.65 14.11 -10.71
CA ASN A 141 -10.53 13.01 -9.75
C ASN A 141 -9.27 13.14 -8.88
N LYS A 142 -8.15 13.61 -9.45
CA LYS A 142 -6.92 13.88 -8.69
C LYS A 142 -7.11 15.01 -7.68
N VAL A 143 -7.67 16.15 -8.07
CA VAL A 143 -7.93 17.30 -7.18
C VAL A 143 -8.86 16.88 -6.04
N VAL A 144 -9.97 16.21 -6.35
CA VAL A 144 -10.92 15.73 -5.34
C VAL A 144 -10.27 14.72 -4.40
N SER A 145 -9.46 13.79 -4.91
CA SER A 145 -8.74 12.82 -4.07
C SER A 145 -7.72 13.51 -3.15
N SER A 146 -7.00 14.51 -3.66
CA SER A 146 -6.00 15.25 -2.90
C SER A 146 -6.63 16.08 -1.80
N ASP A 147 -7.70 16.77 -2.12
CA ASP A 147 -8.49 17.58 -1.20
C ASP A 147 -9.12 16.71 -0.08
N ARG A 148 -9.61 15.52 -0.43
CA ARG A 148 -10.12 14.55 0.56
C ARG A 148 -9.03 14.07 1.52
N GLU A 149 -7.84 13.82 1.02
CA GLU A 149 -6.68 13.40 1.82
C GLU A 149 -6.18 14.54 2.71
N ALA A 150 -6.02 15.74 2.15
CA ALA A 150 -5.67 16.95 2.90
C ALA A 150 -6.64 17.20 4.08
N ARG A 151 -7.94 16.99 3.88
CA ARG A 151 -8.92 17.08 4.98
C ARG A 151 -8.78 16.02 6.05
N ARG A 152 -8.50 14.77 5.65
CA ARG A 152 -8.26 13.68 6.61
C ARG A 152 -7.04 14.03 7.45
N LEU A 153 -5.96 14.41 6.78
CA LEU A 153 -4.73 14.85 7.40
C LEU A 153 -4.96 16.02 8.35
N ASN A 154 -5.65 17.07 7.91
CA ASN A 154 -5.91 18.26 8.72
C ASN A 154 -6.61 17.91 10.03
N LYS A 155 -7.59 16.99 10.02
CA LYS A 155 -8.29 16.55 11.24
C LYS A 155 -7.39 15.84 12.25
N ASP A 156 -6.37 15.14 11.75
CA ASP A 156 -5.45 14.37 12.60
C ASP A 156 -4.20 15.18 12.98
N LEU A 157 -3.79 16.12 12.14
CA LEU A 157 -2.68 17.05 12.39
C LEU A 157 -2.90 17.89 13.64
N TRP A 158 -4.08 18.50 13.81
CA TRP A 158 -4.36 19.33 15.00
C TRP A 158 -4.40 18.55 16.32
N LYS A 159 -4.54 17.22 16.26
CA LYS A 159 -4.47 16.37 17.46
C LYS A 159 -3.02 16.07 17.85
N ASN A 160 -2.09 16.27 16.92
CA ASN A 160 -0.68 15.93 17.08
C ASN A 160 0.11 17.24 17.29
N GLY A 161 1.16 17.21 18.11
CA GLY A 161 1.93 18.41 18.42
C GLY A 161 2.56 19.06 17.17
N GLU A 162 2.88 20.36 17.27
CA GLU A 162 3.35 21.19 16.15
C GLU A 162 4.55 20.61 15.39
N THR A 163 5.48 19.96 16.09
CA THR A 163 6.66 19.32 15.49
C THR A 163 6.31 18.24 14.47
N TYR A 164 5.20 17.51 14.69
CA TYR A 164 4.74 16.46 13.79
C TYR A 164 4.17 17.03 12.49
N ILE A 165 3.59 18.24 12.54
CA ILE A 165 2.93 18.86 11.40
C ILE A 165 3.92 19.10 10.27
N GLY A 166 5.12 19.63 10.58
CA GLY A 166 6.16 19.88 9.57
C GLY A 166 6.62 18.59 8.88
N VAL A 167 6.80 17.52 9.65
CA VAL A 167 7.24 16.21 9.13
C VAL A 167 6.17 15.59 8.25
N GLU A 168 4.90 15.63 8.66
CA GLU A 168 3.79 15.08 7.89
C GLU A 168 3.55 15.85 6.58
N ILE A 169 3.66 17.19 6.59
CA ILE A 169 3.57 17.99 5.37
C ILE A 169 4.70 17.62 4.40
N LEU A 170 5.93 17.48 4.91
CA LEU A 170 7.07 17.07 4.10
C LEU A 170 6.88 15.67 3.50
N TYR A 171 6.36 14.74 4.30
CA TYR A 171 6.05 13.38 3.88
C TYR A 171 5.02 13.35 2.73
N GLN A 172 3.90 14.08 2.86
CA GLN A 172 2.89 14.19 1.80
C GLN A 172 3.48 14.81 0.53
N PHE A 173 4.34 15.81 0.67
CA PHE A 173 5.02 16.42 -0.47
C PHE A 173 5.95 15.44 -1.19
N VAL A 174 6.73 14.62 -0.47
CA VAL A 174 7.58 13.60 -1.08
C VAL A 174 6.75 12.52 -1.79
N ILE A 175 5.62 12.11 -1.22
CA ILE A 175 4.68 11.20 -1.88
C ILE A 175 4.12 11.81 -3.16
N ASP A 176 3.81 13.10 -3.16
CA ASP A 176 3.32 13.81 -4.34
C ASP A 176 4.37 13.88 -5.45
N LEU A 177 5.65 14.07 -5.10
CA LEU A 177 6.77 14.03 -6.05
C LEU A 177 7.02 12.63 -6.63
N LEU A 178 6.91 11.58 -5.80
CA LEU A 178 7.02 10.18 -6.25
C LEU A 178 5.80 9.74 -7.06
N GLY A 179 4.69 10.47 -6.94
CA GLY A 179 3.38 10.14 -7.50
C GLY A 179 2.64 9.09 -6.66
N ARG A 180 1.50 9.48 -6.06
CA ARG A 180 0.70 8.64 -5.13
C ARG A 180 0.41 7.20 -5.59
N GLY A 181 0.32 6.96 -6.90
CA GLY A 181 0.00 5.65 -7.47
C GLY A 181 1.22 4.75 -7.73
N THR A 182 2.44 5.28 -7.66
CA THR A 182 3.65 4.55 -8.03
C THR A 182 4.06 3.53 -6.97
N PHE A 183 4.84 2.55 -7.38
CA PHE A 183 5.34 1.53 -6.46
C PHE A 183 6.32 2.11 -5.44
N ALA A 184 7.15 3.08 -5.84
CA ALA A 184 8.06 3.76 -4.93
C ALA A 184 7.31 4.58 -3.87
N ALA A 185 6.24 5.29 -4.24
CA ALA A 185 5.41 5.99 -3.27
C ALA A 185 4.79 5.04 -2.24
N LYS A 186 4.35 3.85 -2.66
CA LYS A 186 3.81 2.82 -1.74
C LYS A 186 4.88 2.25 -0.80
N ILE A 187 6.08 1.96 -1.31
CA ILE A 187 7.17 1.48 -0.45
C ILE A 187 7.61 2.57 0.52
N PHE A 188 7.80 3.79 0.03
CA PHE A 188 8.17 4.93 0.85
C PHE A 188 7.13 5.16 1.95
N ARG A 189 5.85 5.14 1.60
CA ARG A 189 4.73 5.17 2.55
C ARG A 189 4.80 4.05 3.57
N ASN A 190 4.92 2.79 3.15
CA ASN A 190 4.97 1.68 4.10
C ASN A 190 6.18 1.75 5.04
N LYS A 191 7.32 2.21 4.53
CA LYS A 191 8.54 2.34 5.33
C LYS A 191 8.47 3.53 6.29
N PHE A 192 7.98 4.67 5.81
CA PHE A 192 7.76 5.85 6.62
C PHE A 192 6.69 5.57 7.68
N ASP A 193 5.57 4.94 7.30
CA ASP A 193 4.54 4.50 8.24
C ASP A 193 5.15 3.49 9.23
N ALA A 194 6.06 2.60 8.87
CA ALA A 194 6.71 1.71 9.85
C ALA A 194 7.66 2.44 10.83
N GLU A 195 8.39 3.46 10.34
CA GLU A 195 9.34 4.24 11.15
C GLU A 195 8.64 5.30 12.03
N PHE A 196 7.52 5.84 11.55
CA PHE A 196 6.75 6.91 12.18
C PHE A 196 5.38 6.46 12.68
N GLU A 197 5.01 5.17 12.55
CA GLU A 197 3.80 4.63 13.16
C GLU A 197 3.93 4.87 14.65
N ARG A 198 3.16 5.86 15.09
CA ARG A 198 2.73 6.08 16.45
C ARG A 198 2.30 4.73 17.00
N THR A 199 3.23 4.02 17.64
CA THR A 199 3.12 2.64 18.15
C THR A 199 1.72 2.13 17.99
N ARG A 200 1.42 1.53 16.83
CA ARG A 200 0.06 1.07 16.51
C ARG A 200 -0.38 0.27 17.72
N VAL A 201 -1.40 0.76 18.42
CA VAL A 201 -1.86 0.16 19.67
C VAL A 201 -2.53 -1.14 19.28
N VAL A 202 -1.73 -2.20 19.10
CA VAL A 202 -2.25 -3.54 18.93
C VAL A 202 -3.09 -3.76 20.17
N THR A 203 -4.40 -3.96 19.97
CA THR A 203 -5.29 -4.17 21.10
C THR A 203 -4.73 -5.33 21.91
N PRO A 204 -4.53 -5.18 23.23
CA PRO A 204 -3.89 -6.22 24.03
C PRO A 204 -4.63 -7.57 23.91
N MET A 205 -5.94 -7.52 23.61
CA MET A 205 -6.75 -8.67 23.26
C MET A 205 -6.25 -9.43 22.03
N GLN A 206 -5.89 -8.75 20.93
CA GLN A 206 -5.36 -9.42 19.74
C GLN A 206 -4.02 -10.10 20.03
N VAL A 207 -3.15 -9.47 20.81
CA VAL A 207 -1.88 -10.07 21.24
C VAL A 207 -2.15 -11.32 22.06
N TYR A 208 -3.08 -11.24 23.03
CA TYR A 208 -3.44 -12.38 23.86
C TYR A 208 -4.05 -13.52 23.05
N THR A 209 -4.98 -13.23 22.13
CA THR A 209 -5.59 -14.24 21.26
C THR A 209 -4.55 -14.90 20.35
N ALA A 210 -3.66 -14.12 19.73
CA ALA A 210 -2.59 -14.65 18.89
C ALA A 210 -1.64 -15.55 19.71
N LEU A 211 -1.30 -15.14 20.93
CA LEU A 211 -0.49 -15.91 21.86
C LEU A 211 -1.15 -17.24 22.24
N VAL A 212 -2.45 -17.22 22.59
CA VAL A 212 -3.21 -18.44 22.92
C VAL A 212 -3.27 -19.40 21.74
N VAL A 213 -3.58 -18.90 20.54
CA VAL A 213 -3.60 -19.73 19.31
C VAL A 213 -2.22 -20.33 19.05
N LEU A 214 -1.15 -19.53 19.18
CA LEU A 214 0.21 -19.99 18.98
C LEU A 214 0.61 -21.08 19.99
N VAL A 215 0.25 -20.92 21.27
CA VAL A 215 0.53 -21.92 22.31
C VAL A 215 -0.26 -23.21 22.05
N LEU A 216 -1.56 -23.11 21.73
CA LEU A 216 -2.40 -24.28 21.43
C LEU A 216 -1.91 -25.03 20.19
N CYS A 217 -1.55 -24.31 19.13
CA CYS A 217 -1.07 -24.89 17.89
C CYS A 217 0.27 -25.61 18.09
N ASN A 218 1.22 -24.99 18.80
CA ASN A 218 2.49 -25.62 19.15
C ASN A 218 2.28 -26.85 20.05
N THR A 219 1.42 -26.74 21.07
CA THR A 219 1.10 -27.87 21.96
C THR A 219 0.48 -29.03 21.19
N PHE A 220 -0.44 -28.74 20.27
CA PHE A 220 -1.05 -29.73 19.40
C PHE A 220 -0.02 -30.42 18.51
N PHE A 221 0.87 -29.67 17.86
CA PHE A 221 1.92 -30.26 17.01
C PHE A 221 2.91 -31.10 17.80
N VAL A 222 3.36 -30.64 18.97
CA VAL A 222 4.25 -31.42 19.85
C VAL A 222 3.55 -32.69 20.32
N GLY A 223 2.30 -32.59 20.78
CA GLY A 223 1.51 -33.73 21.24
C GLY A 223 1.28 -34.77 20.13
N TYR A 224 0.89 -34.31 18.94
CA TYR A 224 0.70 -35.18 17.77
C TYR A 224 2.01 -35.87 17.35
N THR A 225 3.12 -35.14 17.36
CA THR A 225 4.44 -35.68 17.02
C THR A 225 4.90 -36.72 18.05
N LEU A 226 4.67 -36.47 19.34
CA LEU A 226 4.96 -37.44 20.41
C LEU A 226 4.09 -38.70 20.27
N TYR A 227 2.79 -38.54 19.98
CA TYR A 227 1.88 -39.65 19.75
C TYR A 227 2.34 -40.51 18.56
N LEU A 228 2.75 -39.87 17.46
CA LEU A 228 3.29 -40.58 16.30
C LEU A 228 4.63 -41.27 16.62
N GLY A 229 5.49 -40.61 17.39
CA GLY A 229 6.78 -41.14 17.81
C GLY A 229 6.67 -42.35 18.74
N TYR A 230 5.64 -42.42 19.58
CA TYR A 230 5.37 -43.56 20.46
C TYR A 230 5.03 -44.84 19.68
N ASN A 231 4.28 -44.71 18.58
CA ASN A 231 3.85 -45.83 17.76
C ASN A 231 4.92 -46.33 16.77
N LYS A 232 6.06 -45.63 16.63
CA LYS A 232 7.10 -45.91 15.64
C LYS A 232 8.41 -46.38 16.30
N ARG A 233 9.24 -47.11 15.54
CA ARG A 233 10.53 -47.65 16.02
C ARG A 233 11.58 -46.55 16.19
N ALA A 234 12.59 -46.77 17.03
CA ALA A 234 13.63 -45.79 17.37
C ALA A 234 14.39 -45.21 16.16
N THR A 235 14.60 -46.00 15.10
CA THR A 235 15.25 -45.53 13.87
C THR A 235 14.49 -44.39 13.21
N TRP A 236 13.16 -44.45 13.21
CA TRP A 236 12.30 -43.40 12.69
C TRP A 236 12.42 -42.09 13.50
N GLN A 237 12.55 -42.20 14.82
CA GLN A 237 12.68 -41.03 15.70
C GLN A 237 13.98 -40.24 15.42
N PHE A 238 15.11 -40.93 15.21
CA PHE A 238 16.36 -40.27 14.85
C PHE A 238 16.30 -39.57 13.49
N GLN A 239 15.69 -40.21 12.49
CA GLN A 239 15.51 -39.60 11.15
C GLN A 239 14.60 -38.36 11.23
N PHE A 240 13.54 -38.44 12.02
CA PHE A 240 12.66 -37.30 12.27
C PHE A 240 13.40 -36.15 12.95
N LEU A 241 14.18 -36.42 14.02
CA LEU A 241 14.97 -35.41 14.71
C LEU A 241 15.95 -34.69 13.78
N TRP A 242 16.69 -35.43 12.95
CA TRP A 242 17.58 -34.85 11.96
C TRP A 242 16.85 -34.00 10.93
N SER A 243 15.65 -34.41 10.52
CA SER A 243 14.81 -33.63 9.61
C SER A 243 14.35 -32.33 10.26
N CYS A 244 13.92 -32.35 11.52
CA CYS A 244 13.57 -31.15 12.27
C CYS A 244 14.76 -30.20 12.43
N LEU A 245 15.95 -30.73 12.74
CA LEU A 245 17.15 -29.92 12.89
C LEU A 245 17.57 -29.27 11.56
N ALA A 246 17.54 -30.03 10.47
CA ALA A 246 17.82 -29.53 9.13
C ALA A 246 16.79 -28.47 8.69
N GLN A 247 15.51 -28.70 8.97
CA GLN A 247 14.43 -27.76 8.69
C GLN A 247 14.62 -26.46 9.49
N ALA A 248 14.90 -26.56 10.79
CA ALA A 248 15.15 -25.40 11.65
C ALA A 248 16.38 -24.61 11.17
N ALA A 249 17.46 -25.29 10.79
CA ALA A 249 18.63 -24.66 10.21
C ALA A 249 18.30 -23.95 8.90
N MET A 250 17.49 -24.55 8.03
CA MET A 250 17.07 -23.92 6.77
C MET A 250 16.22 -22.66 7.01
N PHE A 251 15.25 -22.70 7.92
CA PHE A 251 14.46 -21.52 8.27
C PHE A 251 15.34 -20.41 8.86
N LEU A 252 16.19 -20.74 9.84
CA LEU A 252 17.00 -19.75 10.55
C LEU A 252 18.12 -19.16 9.67
N PHE A 253 18.80 -19.97 8.87
CA PHE A 253 19.93 -19.49 8.07
C PHE A 253 19.53 -19.01 6.69
N VAL A 254 18.55 -19.63 6.02
CA VAL A 254 18.25 -19.31 4.62
C VAL A 254 17.13 -18.29 4.54
N LEU A 255 15.99 -18.52 5.21
CA LEU A 255 14.85 -17.61 5.07
C LEU A 255 15.08 -16.27 5.78
N GLU A 256 15.60 -16.29 7.01
CA GLU A 256 15.92 -15.05 7.73
C GLU A 256 16.97 -14.21 6.98
N THR A 257 18.00 -14.84 6.43
CA THR A 257 19.04 -14.11 5.68
C THR A 257 18.52 -13.56 4.36
N ILE A 258 17.67 -14.31 3.65
CA ILE A 258 17.02 -13.82 2.43
C ILE A 258 16.07 -12.66 2.75
N GLU A 259 15.30 -12.75 3.85
CA GLU A 259 14.40 -11.68 4.26
C GLU A 259 15.17 -10.40 4.63
N CYS A 260 16.22 -10.53 5.45
CA CYS A 260 17.12 -9.44 5.78
C CYS A 260 17.75 -8.83 4.53
N LEU A 261 18.23 -9.66 3.60
CA LEU A 261 18.82 -9.21 2.34
C LEU A 261 17.79 -8.45 1.48
N TRP A 262 16.58 -9.00 1.36
CA TRP A 262 15.51 -8.42 0.56
C TRP A 262 15.07 -7.07 1.12
N LEU A 263 14.83 -7.00 2.44
CA LEU A 263 14.31 -5.82 3.11
C LEU A 263 15.36 -4.70 3.21
N HIS A 264 16.64 -5.03 3.46
CA HIS A 264 17.70 -4.03 3.61
C HIS A 264 18.40 -3.62 2.32
N PHE A 265 18.52 -4.50 1.32
CA PHE A 265 19.29 -4.20 0.10
C PHE A 265 18.40 -4.05 -1.13
N VAL A 266 17.52 -5.02 -1.38
CA VAL A 266 16.74 -5.03 -2.63
C VAL A 266 15.71 -3.91 -2.62
N VAL A 267 14.90 -3.81 -1.55
CA VAL A 267 13.84 -2.81 -1.44
C VAL A 267 14.39 -1.37 -1.54
N PRO A 268 15.43 -0.96 -0.79
CA PRO A 268 16.00 0.38 -0.93
C PRO A 268 16.64 0.61 -2.30
N GLY A 269 17.29 -0.40 -2.88
CA GLY A 269 17.91 -0.30 -4.20
C GLY A 269 16.91 0.01 -5.31
N MET A 270 15.69 -0.52 -5.22
CA MET A 270 14.62 -0.25 -6.18
C MET A 270 14.10 1.19 -6.12
N ILE A 271 13.97 1.76 -4.92
CA ILE A 271 13.39 3.10 -4.75
C ILE A 271 14.42 4.21 -4.78
N TYR A 272 15.71 3.90 -4.57
CA TYR A 272 16.76 4.91 -4.35
C TYR A 272 16.82 5.98 -5.44
N LYS A 273 16.71 5.58 -6.72
CA LYS A 273 16.78 6.52 -7.84
C LYS A 273 15.61 7.52 -7.83
N GLU A 274 14.39 7.02 -7.66
CA GLU A 274 13.19 7.86 -7.66
C GLU A 274 13.14 8.77 -6.43
N VAL A 275 13.47 8.23 -5.25
CA VAL A 275 13.53 9.00 -4.00
C VAL A 275 14.61 10.07 -4.07
N ARG A 276 15.78 9.76 -4.66
CA ARG A 276 16.85 10.74 -4.83
C ARG A 276 16.44 11.87 -5.77
N THR A 277 15.82 11.58 -6.91
CA THR A 277 15.32 12.62 -7.81
C THR A 277 14.25 13.50 -7.14
N ALA A 278 13.36 12.90 -6.35
CA ALA A 278 12.39 13.65 -5.56
C ALA A 278 13.08 14.54 -4.50
N ALA A 279 14.09 14.02 -3.80
CA ALA A 279 14.85 14.77 -2.80
C ALA A 279 15.63 15.94 -3.42
N GLU A 280 16.25 15.74 -4.58
CA GLU A 280 16.95 16.80 -5.33
C GLU A 280 15.96 17.89 -5.78
N THR A 281 14.77 17.51 -6.27
CA THR A 281 13.71 18.45 -6.65
C THR A 281 13.19 19.25 -5.46
N LEU A 282 13.00 18.59 -4.32
CA LEU A 282 12.61 19.22 -3.06
C LEU A 282 13.68 20.22 -2.60
N TYR A 283 14.94 19.82 -2.58
CA TYR A 283 16.05 20.69 -2.17
C TYR A 283 16.15 21.95 -3.06
N ASP A 284 16.04 21.78 -4.37
CA ASP A 284 16.04 22.89 -5.32
C ASP A 284 14.85 23.84 -5.09
N THR A 285 13.67 23.30 -4.79
CA THR A 285 12.48 24.10 -4.50
C THR A 285 12.65 24.92 -3.22
N VAL A 286 13.11 24.28 -2.14
CA VAL A 286 13.40 24.96 -0.87
C VAL A 286 14.46 26.04 -1.06
N ARG A 287 15.54 25.73 -1.78
CA ARG A 287 16.60 26.71 -2.08
C ARG A 287 16.07 27.93 -2.83
N ARG A 288 15.20 27.74 -3.83
CA ARG A 288 14.57 28.84 -4.58
C ARG A 288 13.67 29.68 -3.68
N LEU A 289 12.87 29.04 -2.82
CA LEU A 289 12.00 29.74 -1.87
C LEU A 289 12.81 30.60 -0.91
N VAL A 290 13.90 30.05 -0.33
CA VAL A 290 14.79 30.80 0.58
C VAL A 290 15.43 31.99 -0.12
N LEU A 291 15.95 31.81 -1.34
CA LEU A 291 16.55 32.91 -2.11
C LEU A 291 15.51 33.99 -2.47
N SER A 292 14.29 33.59 -2.83
CA SER A 292 13.20 34.53 -3.13
C SER A 292 12.75 35.30 -1.88
N ALA A 293 12.69 34.63 -0.72
CA ALA A 293 12.36 35.26 0.55
C ALA A 293 13.44 36.28 0.95
N GLN A 294 14.71 35.93 0.76
CA GLN A 294 15.84 36.82 1.04
C GLN A 294 15.82 38.07 0.15
N HIS A 295 15.44 37.94 -1.13
CA HIS A 295 15.30 39.09 -2.04
C HIS A 295 14.05 39.93 -1.74
N SER A 296 13.02 39.34 -1.13
CA SER A 296 11.78 40.05 -0.79
C SER A 296 11.86 40.86 0.51
N LEU A 297 12.90 40.69 1.32
CA LEU A 297 13.15 41.53 2.47
C LEU A 297 13.66 42.89 1.97
N PRO A 298 12.86 43.97 2.09
CA PRO A 298 13.23 45.28 1.59
C PRO A 298 14.50 45.73 2.29
N SER A 299 15.47 46.23 1.52
CA SER A 299 16.72 46.81 2.01
C SER A 299 16.52 48.15 2.76
N ASP A 300 15.28 48.47 3.16
CA ASP A 300 14.83 49.79 3.64
C ASP A 300 14.96 49.94 5.18
N GLN A 301 16.03 49.42 5.78
CA GLN A 301 16.45 49.78 7.13
C GLN A 301 17.96 50.03 7.17
N GLU A 302 18.42 51.02 6.41
CA GLU A 302 19.58 51.85 6.75
C GLU A 302 19.21 53.32 6.65
#